data_AF-A0A917PT91-F1
#
_entry.id   AF-A0A917PT91-F1
#
_cell.length_a   1.000
_cell.length_b   1.000
_cell.length_c   1.000
_cell.angle_alpha   90.00
_cell.angle_beta   90.00
_cell.angle_gamma   90.00
#
_symmetry.space_group_name_H-M   'P 1'
#
loop_
_entity.id
_entity.type
_entity.pdbx_description
1 polymer ?
#
loop_
_entity_poly.entity_id
_entity_poly.type
_entity_poly.pdbx_seq_one_letter_code
_entity_poly.pdbx_strand_id
1 'polypeptide(L)'
;MPQPIEDYAVIGDCRTAALVGADGAIDWLCLPRFDAASVFGALLGGPDQGLWSLRPVDAAATLSRAYTTDTFTLVTRWSTVRVGNAASEQYQADIFGEIMIALDAARHAGVDEDLDSWSLQLALLGEAERQLDRPDSGIWEIRGEARRFTHSRVMLWAAFDRAICAVESDGCDGPVERRRDIRARLAERIEHGGFDPEIGSYVQFEGTTEVDAALLQLPHVGYLAHEDSRMLGTVARIEQTLLHDGLLRRYRTEADVDGVPGGENDFLACSFWLVEQFAHSGRLDDATALMERILGYCTDLGLLAEQVGPHTGRLAGNTSQALSHLALVRAADAIAHARGTAAEGARRSAARSARPSAARSARPSAARSARR
;
A
#
# COMPACT_ATOMS: atom_id res chain seq x y z
N MET A 1 -16.15 34.33 -17.19
CA MET A 1 -17.06 35.01 -18.14
C MET A 1 -18.15 34.02 -18.51
N PRO A 2 -19.40 34.48 -18.69
CA PRO A 2 -20.49 33.59 -19.09
C PRO A 2 -20.17 32.89 -20.42
N GLN A 3 -20.51 31.61 -20.49
CA GLN A 3 -20.26 30.75 -21.65
C GLN A 3 -21.27 31.03 -22.78
N PRO A 4 -21.00 30.59 -24.01
CA PRO A 4 -22.01 30.51 -25.07
C PRO A 4 -23.27 29.76 -24.61
N ILE A 5 -24.44 30.10 -25.14
CA ILE A 5 -25.70 29.51 -24.67
C ILE A 5 -25.77 28.00 -24.94
N GLU A 6 -25.17 27.55 -26.04
CA GLU A 6 -25.00 26.14 -26.42
C GLU A 6 -24.15 25.34 -25.43
N ASP A 7 -23.35 26.02 -24.61
CA ASP A 7 -22.53 25.40 -23.59
C ASP A 7 -23.29 25.24 -22.26
N TYR A 8 -24.55 25.68 -22.15
CA TYR A 8 -25.38 25.41 -20.98
C TYR A 8 -26.37 24.26 -21.21
N ALA A 9 -26.57 23.50 -20.13
CA ALA A 9 -27.65 22.55 -19.98
C ALA A 9 -28.61 23.00 -18.87
N VAL A 10 -29.87 22.62 -18.97
CA VAL A 10 -30.93 22.93 -18.01
C VAL A 10 -31.25 21.67 -17.22
N ILE A 11 -31.15 21.75 -15.90
CA ILE A 11 -31.69 20.72 -14.99
C ILE A 11 -32.83 21.32 -14.17
N GLY A 12 -33.83 20.54 -13.77
CA GLY A 12 -34.96 21.05 -13.01
C GLY A 12 -35.93 19.97 -12.53
N ASP A 13 -36.88 20.38 -11.70
CA ASP A 13 -37.86 19.50 -11.03
C ASP A 13 -39.32 19.96 -11.26
N CYS A 14 -39.54 20.75 -12.31
CA CYS A 14 -40.79 21.46 -12.62
C CYS A 14 -41.20 22.56 -11.61
N ARG A 15 -40.50 22.74 -10.49
CA ARG A 15 -40.68 23.90 -9.58
C ARG A 15 -39.62 24.97 -9.81
N THR A 16 -38.41 24.55 -10.13
CA THR A 16 -37.31 25.42 -10.51
C THR A 16 -36.44 24.79 -11.61
N ALA A 17 -35.44 25.54 -12.08
CA ALA A 17 -34.38 25.04 -12.93
C ALA A 17 -33.04 25.72 -12.63
N ALA A 18 -31.96 25.03 -12.97
CA ALA A 18 -30.58 25.50 -12.89
C ALA A 18 -29.92 25.45 -14.27
N LEU A 19 -29.03 26.40 -14.56
CA LEU A 19 -28.17 26.39 -15.74
C LEU A 19 -26.80 25.86 -15.39
N VAL A 20 -26.43 24.74 -16.00
CA VAL A 20 -25.17 24.02 -15.80
C VAL A 20 -24.27 24.24 -17.00
N GLY A 21 -23.13 24.91 -16.82
CA GLY A 21 -22.11 25.14 -17.83
C GLY A 21 -21.35 23.86 -18.20
N ALA A 22 -20.67 23.90 -19.34
CA ALA A 22 -19.80 22.83 -19.83
C ALA A 22 -18.62 22.55 -18.88
N ASP A 23 -18.20 23.57 -18.15
CA ASP A 23 -17.18 23.51 -17.11
C ASP A 23 -17.70 23.00 -15.76
N GLY A 24 -18.95 22.54 -15.67
CA GLY A 24 -19.53 21.99 -14.43
C GLY A 24 -19.99 23.03 -13.41
N ALA A 25 -20.01 24.31 -13.78
CA ALA A 25 -20.56 25.38 -12.93
C ALA A 25 -22.08 25.48 -13.05
N ILE A 26 -22.76 25.72 -11.94
CA ILE A 26 -24.14 26.21 -11.88
C ILE A 26 -24.07 27.72 -11.79
N ASP A 27 -24.22 28.38 -12.94
CA ASP A 27 -24.10 29.85 -13.07
C ASP A 27 -25.42 30.57 -12.78
N TRP A 28 -26.54 29.85 -12.81
CA TRP A 28 -27.85 30.37 -12.48
C TRP A 28 -28.73 29.33 -11.80
N LEU A 29 -29.35 29.72 -10.68
CA LEU A 29 -30.33 28.90 -9.96
C LEU A 29 -31.23 29.81 -9.13
N CYS A 30 -32.55 29.67 -9.25
CA CYS A 30 -33.52 30.31 -8.36
C CYS A 30 -34.12 29.28 -7.41
N LEU A 31 -34.27 29.58 -6.13
CA LEU A 31 -34.91 28.68 -5.16
C LEU A 31 -35.89 29.44 -4.27
N PRO A 32 -37.03 28.82 -3.87
CA PRO A 32 -37.47 27.47 -4.24
C PRO A 32 -38.28 27.41 -5.54
N ARG A 33 -38.51 28.55 -6.20
CA ARG A 33 -39.32 28.66 -7.43
C ARG A 33 -38.53 29.36 -8.53
N PHE A 34 -38.89 29.10 -9.78
CA PHE A 34 -38.23 29.70 -10.95
C PHE A 34 -38.24 31.24 -10.95
N ASP A 35 -39.30 31.85 -10.41
CA ASP A 35 -39.49 33.31 -10.30
C ASP A 35 -38.92 33.93 -9.00
N ALA A 36 -38.24 33.14 -8.18
CA ALA A 36 -37.58 33.65 -6.97
C ALA A 36 -36.27 34.39 -7.30
N ALA A 37 -35.72 35.09 -6.30
CA ALA A 37 -34.38 35.64 -6.41
C ALA A 37 -33.36 34.52 -6.68
N SER A 38 -32.34 34.82 -7.50
CA SER A 38 -31.30 33.85 -7.82
C SER A 38 -30.36 33.64 -6.62
N VAL A 39 -30.03 32.39 -6.37
CA VAL A 39 -29.00 31.94 -5.43
C VAL A 39 -27.61 32.05 -6.06
N PHE A 40 -27.54 31.76 -7.37
CA PHE A 40 -26.34 31.95 -8.20
C PHE A 40 -26.68 32.90 -9.35
N GLY A 41 -25.83 33.91 -9.55
CA GLY A 41 -26.04 35.00 -10.50
C GLY A 41 -24.90 35.22 -11.48
N ALA A 42 -23.96 34.27 -11.57
CA ALA A 42 -22.75 34.41 -12.37
C ALA A 42 -23.00 34.62 -13.86
N LEU A 43 -24.15 34.17 -14.37
CA LEU A 43 -24.59 34.45 -15.73
C LEU A 43 -24.65 35.96 -16.05
N LEU A 44 -25.07 36.79 -15.09
CA LEU A 44 -25.30 38.22 -15.30
C LEU A 44 -24.14 39.11 -14.84
N GLY A 45 -23.46 38.75 -13.75
CA GLY A 45 -22.39 39.59 -13.18
C GLY A 45 -21.06 38.87 -12.96
N GLY A 46 -20.87 37.70 -13.57
CA GLY A 46 -19.65 36.92 -13.44
C GLY A 46 -19.49 36.25 -12.07
N PRO A 47 -18.34 35.60 -11.82
CA PRO A 47 -18.15 34.74 -10.64
C PRO A 47 -18.42 35.43 -9.29
N ASP A 48 -18.25 36.75 -9.21
CA ASP A 48 -18.49 37.54 -8.00
C ASP A 48 -19.99 37.59 -7.60
N GLN A 49 -20.90 37.27 -8.52
CA GLN A 49 -22.34 37.11 -8.24
C GLN A 49 -22.74 35.68 -7.85
N GLY A 50 -21.75 34.84 -7.53
CA GLY A 50 -21.96 33.50 -6.99
C GLY A 50 -22.22 32.43 -8.05
N LEU A 51 -21.53 31.31 -7.89
CA LEU A 51 -21.70 30.06 -8.62
C LEU A 51 -21.38 28.89 -7.70
N TRP A 52 -21.82 27.69 -8.07
CA TRP A 52 -21.33 26.44 -7.49
C TRP A 52 -20.73 25.60 -8.60
N SER A 53 -19.60 24.94 -8.41
CA SER A 53 -19.01 24.12 -9.48
C SER A 53 -18.46 22.79 -8.98
N LEU A 54 -18.55 21.79 -9.86
CA LEU A 54 -17.90 20.50 -9.71
C LEU A 54 -17.29 20.11 -11.05
N ARG A 55 -15.94 20.09 -11.11
CA ARG A 55 -15.20 19.81 -12.34
C ARG A 55 -13.83 19.21 -12.05
N PRO A 56 -13.23 18.46 -12.99
CA PRO A 56 -11.83 18.07 -12.89
C PRO A 56 -10.91 19.29 -12.86
N VAL A 57 -9.79 19.17 -12.16
CA VAL A 57 -8.70 20.17 -12.17
C VAL A 57 -7.79 20.03 -13.40
N ASP A 58 -7.87 18.88 -14.08
CA ASP A 58 -7.09 18.59 -15.27
C ASP A 58 -7.55 19.44 -16.46
N ALA A 59 -6.65 20.31 -16.96
CA ALA A 59 -6.91 21.17 -18.11
C ALA A 59 -7.04 20.41 -19.44
N ALA A 60 -6.53 19.17 -19.52
CA ALA A 60 -6.66 18.30 -20.68
C ALA A 60 -7.95 17.45 -20.64
N ALA A 61 -8.76 17.60 -19.60
CA ALA A 61 -10.01 16.86 -19.46
C ALA A 61 -10.93 17.12 -20.66
N THR A 62 -11.39 16.04 -21.24
CA THR A 62 -12.30 16.07 -22.39
C THR A 62 -13.74 15.88 -21.93
N LEU A 63 -14.65 16.68 -22.47
CA LEU A 63 -16.04 16.73 -22.04
C LEU A 63 -16.97 15.97 -23.01
N SER A 64 -17.92 15.23 -22.46
CA SER A 64 -19.11 14.77 -23.18
C SER A 64 -20.36 14.96 -22.31
N ARG A 65 -21.48 15.31 -22.94
CA ARG A 65 -22.75 15.60 -22.25
C ARG A 65 -23.92 15.01 -23.02
N ALA A 66 -24.87 14.46 -22.28
CA ALA A 66 -26.15 14.01 -22.82
C ALA A 66 -27.21 14.02 -21.73
N TYR A 67 -28.47 14.24 -22.09
CA TYR A 67 -29.58 13.90 -21.21
C TYR A 67 -29.82 12.40 -21.25
N THR A 68 -30.20 11.83 -20.10
CA THR A 68 -30.78 10.49 -20.10
C THR A 68 -32.10 10.55 -20.88
N THR A 69 -32.34 9.55 -21.73
CA THR A 69 -33.53 9.49 -22.59
C THR A 69 -34.80 9.68 -21.75
N ASP A 70 -35.69 10.56 -22.21
CA ASP A 70 -36.96 10.90 -21.58
C ASP A 70 -36.88 11.50 -20.15
N THR A 71 -35.73 12.06 -19.74
CA THR A 71 -35.59 12.76 -18.45
C THR A 71 -34.86 14.11 -18.55
N PHE A 72 -35.02 14.97 -17.54
CA PHE A 72 -34.21 16.18 -17.33
C PHE A 72 -32.91 15.91 -16.55
N THR A 73 -32.44 14.65 -16.54
CA THR A 73 -31.19 14.27 -15.90
C THR A 73 -30.04 14.45 -16.88
N LEU A 74 -29.21 15.48 -16.64
CA LEU A 74 -27.97 15.69 -17.37
C LEU A 74 -26.89 14.72 -16.89
N VAL A 75 -26.29 13.99 -17.83
CA VAL A 75 -25.06 13.22 -17.60
C VAL A 75 -23.90 14.00 -18.20
N THR A 76 -23.01 14.47 -17.34
CA THR A 76 -21.75 15.11 -17.73
C THR A 76 -20.59 14.17 -17.43
N ARG A 77 -19.81 13.81 -18.45
CA ARG A 77 -18.64 12.95 -18.32
C ARG A 77 -17.39 13.71 -18.76
N TRP A 78 -16.44 13.82 -17.83
CA TRP A 78 -15.07 14.22 -18.14
C TRP A 78 -14.16 13.00 -18.20
N SER A 79 -13.22 13.01 -19.15
CA SER A 79 -12.16 12.00 -19.24
C SER A 79 -10.80 12.70 -19.22
N THR A 80 -10.02 12.43 -18.16
CA THR A 80 -8.74 13.09 -17.83
C THR A 80 -7.52 12.28 -18.28
N VAL A 81 -7.64 10.95 -18.40
CA VAL A 81 -6.57 10.08 -18.91
C VAL A 81 -7.12 9.26 -20.08
N ARG A 82 -6.54 9.44 -21.27
CA ARG A 82 -6.95 8.71 -22.49
C ARG A 82 -5.88 7.76 -23.04
N VAL A 83 -4.58 8.04 -22.87
CA VAL A 83 -3.48 7.18 -23.35
C VAL A 83 -2.25 7.35 -22.45
N GLY A 84 -1.77 6.26 -21.85
CA GLY A 84 -0.54 6.21 -21.06
C GLY A 84 -0.60 6.98 -19.73
N ASN A 85 0.20 6.56 -18.77
CA ASN A 85 0.64 7.40 -17.66
C ASN A 85 2.15 7.63 -17.85
N ALA A 86 2.72 8.64 -17.19
CA ALA A 86 4.17 8.89 -17.27
C ALA A 86 5.01 7.68 -16.78
N ALA A 87 4.41 6.78 -16.00
CA ALA A 87 5.06 5.57 -15.53
C ALA A 87 5.36 4.57 -16.65
N SER A 88 4.70 4.63 -17.82
CA SER A 88 5.02 3.72 -18.94
C SER A 88 6.44 3.88 -19.48
N GLU A 89 7.08 5.03 -19.25
CA GLU A 89 8.47 5.29 -19.64
C GLU A 89 9.46 4.99 -18.49
N GLN A 90 8.96 4.71 -17.29
CA GLN A 90 9.77 4.45 -16.11
C GLN A 90 10.19 2.98 -16.06
N TYR A 91 11.42 2.75 -15.62
CA TYR A 91 11.87 1.41 -15.26
C TYR A 91 11.62 1.20 -13.77
N GLN A 92 10.94 0.10 -13.42
CA GLN A 92 10.64 -0.31 -12.06
C GLN A 92 11.23 -1.71 -11.86
N ALA A 93 12.23 -1.83 -10.99
CA ALA A 93 12.92 -3.10 -10.80
C ALA A 93 12.14 -4.06 -9.87
N ASP A 94 11.24 -3.54 -9.06
CA ASP A 94 10.40 -4.30 -8.13
C ASP A 94 9.45 -5.28 -8.82
N ILE A 95 9.02 -4.97 -10.05
CA ILE A 95 8.07 -5.80 -10.80
C ILE A 95 8.54 -7.25 -11.02
N PHE A 96 9.86 -7.46 -11.12
CA PHE A 96 10.41 -8.81 -11.24
C PHE A 96 10.13 -9.64 -10.00
N GLY A 97 10.27 -9.06 -8.81
CA GLY A 97 9.93 -9.72 -7.56
C GLY A 97 8.43 -9.99 -7.45
N GLU A 98 7.60 -8.99 -7.77
CA GLU A 98 6.13 -9.12 -7.69
C GLU A 98 5.62 -10.28 -8.54
N ILE A 99 6.04 -10.35 -9.80
CA ILE A 99 5.61 -11.42 -10.72
C ILE A 99 6.10 -12.79 -10.22
N MET A 100 7.36 -12.90 -9.82
CA MET A 100 7.94 -14.18 -9.37
C MET A 100 7.29 -14.67 -8.07
N ILE A 101 6.96 -13.78 -7.13
CA ILE A 101 6.23 -14.12 -5.90
C ILE A 101 4.81 -14.57 -6.23
N ALA A 102 4.11 -13.88 -7.13
CA ALA A 102 2.76 -14.26 -7.53
C ALA A 102 2.71 -15.64 -8.22
N LEU A 103 3.66 -15.91 -9.12
CA LEU A 103 3.76 -17.22 -9.79
C LEU A 103 4.14 -18.34 -8.82
N ASP A 104 5.03 -18.06 -7.87
CA ASP A 104 5.36 -18.98 -6.78
C ASP A 104 4.15 -19.34 -5.93
N ALA A 105 3.41 -18.33 -5.47
CA ALA A 105 2.18 -18.53 -4.70
C ALA A 105 1.11 -19.29 -5.49
N ALA A 106 0.97 -19.02 -6.80
CA ALA A 106 0.04 -19.76 -7.66
C ALA A 106 0.40 -21.25 -7.73
N ARG A 107 1.69 -21.57 -7.86
CA ARG A 107 2.18 -22.95 -7.87
C ARG A 107 1.87 -23.68 -6.56
N HIS A 108 2.12 -23.06 -5.41
CA HIS A 108 1.80 -23.66 -4.11
C HIS A 108 0.29 -23.71 -3.82
N ALA A 109 -0.52 -22.91 -4.52
CA ALA A 109 -1.98 -23.02 -4.52
C ALA A 109 -2.52 -24.14 -5.43
N GLY A 110 -1.64 -24.88 -6.12
CA GLY A 110 -2.00 -26.00 -6.99
C GLY A 110 -2.27 -25.62 -8.45
N VAL A 111 -1.83 -24.45 -8.89
CA VAL A 111 -1.79 -24.13 -10.33
C VAL A 111 -0.59 -24.87 -10.94
N ASP A 112 -0.87 -25.73 -11.91
CA ASP A 112 0.17 -26.49 -12.61
C ASP A 112 1.06 -25.54 -13.42
N GLU A 113 2.38 -25.71 -13.26
CA GLU A 113 3.38 -25.02 -14.06
C GLU A 113 3.52 -25.75 -15.41
N ASP A 114 3.42 -25.03 -16.52
CA ASP A 114 3.66 -25.56 -17.86
C ASP A 114 4.99 -25.05 -18.45
N LEU A 115 5.32 -25.53 -19.66
CA LEU A 115 6.57 -25.15 -20.32
C LEU A 115 6.61 -23.66 -20.66
N ASP A 116 5.47 -23.03 -20.92
CA ASP A 116 5.39 -21.63 -21.29
C ASP A 116 5.51 -20.74 -20.05
N SER A 117 4.88 -21.12 -18.94
CA SER A 117 4.90 -20.40 -17.67
C SER A 117 6.30 -20.42 -17.02
N TRP A 118 6.99 -21.56 -17.02
CA TRP A 118 8.36 -21.61 -16.50
C TRP A 118 9.36 -20.90 -17.42
N SER A 119 9.21 -21.05 -18.74
CA SER A 119 10.09 -20.38 -19.70
C SER A 119 9.96 -18.84 -19.65
N LEU A 120 8.76 -18.33 -19.37
CA LEU A 120 8.54 -16.91 -19.05
C LEU A 120 9.33 -16.48 -17.81
N GLN A 121 9.27 -17.23 -16.72
CA GLN A 121 10.03 -16.96 -15.50
C GLN A 121 11.53 -16.93 -15.76
N LEU A 122 12.06 -17.89 -16.55
CA LEU A 122 13.47 -17.91 -16.95
C LEU A 122 13.87 -16.65 -17.74
N ALA A 123 13.00 -16.20 -18.67
CA ALA A 123 13.24 -15.00 -19.46
C ALA A 123 13.25 -13.73 -18.59
N LEU A 124 12.29 -13.62 -17.65
CA LEU A 124 12.21 -12.52 -16.69
C LEU A 124 13.45 -12.46 -15.79
N LEU A 125 13.89 -13.60 -15.23
CA LEU A 125 15.10 -13.69 -14.41
C LEU A 125 16.36 -13.33 -15.21
N GLY A 126 16.43 -13.73 -16.48
CA GLY A 126 17.51 -13.34 -17.37
C GLY A 126 17.58 -11.83 -17.61
N GLU A 127 16.42 -11.17 -17.70
CA GLU A 127 16.35 -9.71 -17.80
C GLU A 127 16.69 -9.01 -16.47
N ALA A 128 16.15 -9.51 -15.36
CA ALA A 128 16.48 -9.03 -14.02
C ALA A 128 18.00 -9.10 -13.77
N GLU A 129 18.66 -10.20 -14.17
CA GLU A 129 20.10 -10.36 -14.06
C GLU A 129 20.89 -9.32 -14.87
N ARG A 130 20.40 -8.95 -16.06
CA ARG A 130 21.05 -7.91 -16.89
C ARG A 130 20.91 -6.51 -16.28
N GLN A 131 19.88 -6.28 -15.45
CA GLN A 131 19.52 -4.97 -14.93
C GLN A 131 19.73 -4.80 -13.42
N LEU A 132 20.45 -5.72 -12.75
CA LEU A 132 20.67 -5.71 -11.30
C LEU A 132 21.13 -4.35 -10.74
N ASP A 133 21.95 -3.64 -11.52
CA ASP A 133 22.58 -2.38 -11.11
C ASP A 133 21.91 -1.13 -11.66
N ARG A 134 20.86 -1.30 -12.46
CA ARG A 134 20.16 -0.17 -13.08
C ARG A 134 19.33 0.56 -12.01
N PRO A 135 19.53 1.87 -11.79
CA PRO A 135 18.61 2.68 -11.00
C PRO A 135 17.20 2.66 -11.59
N ASP A 136 16.19 2.78 -10.74
CA ASP A 136 14.77 2.64 -11.08
C ASP A 136 13.94 3.76 -10.45
N SER A 137 12.64 3.78 -10.74
CA SER A 137 11.68 4.76 -10.20
C SER A 137 10.99 4.30 -8.91
N GLY A 138 11.28 3.09 -8.44
CA GLY A 138 10.66 2.51 -7.24
C GLY A 138 9.18 2.16 -7.42
N ILE A 139 8.60 1.54 -6.39
CA ILE A 139 7.18 1.16 -6.33
C ILE A 139 6.24 2.37 -6.42
N TRP A 140 6.73 3.55 -6.06
CA TRP A 140 5.95 4.80 -6.04
C TRP A 140 5.98 5.58 -7.36
N GLU A 141 6.60 5.05 -8.42
CA GLU A 141 6.67 5.72 -9.73
C GLU A 141 7.29 7.13 -9.62
N ILE A 142 8.33 7.27 -8.78
CA ILE A 142 8.94 8.56 -8.44
C ILE A 142 9.44 9.23 -9.72
N ARG A 143 8.98 10.46 -9.95
CA ARG A 143 9.25 11.25 -11.16
C ARG A 143 10.60 11.96 -11.16
N GLY A 144 11.29 11.95 -10.01
CA GLY A 144 12.63 12.48 -9.84
C GLY A 144 13.72 11.63 -10.51
N GLU A 145 14.97 11.88 -10.12
CA GLU A 145 16.11 11.09 -10.59
C GLU A 145 15.95 9.61 -10.20
N ALA A 146 16.21 8.70 -11.14
CA ALA A 146 16.19 7.27 -10.85
C ALA A 146 17.25 6.92 -9.79
N ARG A 147 16.87 6.15 -8.77
CA ARG A 147 17.74 5.76 -7.64
C ARG A 147 17.82 4.25 -7.51
N ARG A 148 18.74 3.76 -6.69
CA ARG A 148 18.76 2.35 -6.27
C ARG A 148 17.93 2.22 -5.00
N PHE A 149 16.61 2.13 -5.16
CA PHE A 149 15.70 1.99 -4.02
C PHE A 149 15.92 0.65 -3.32
N THR A 150 16.02 0.67 -1.99
CA THR A 150 16.28 -0.52 -1.16
C THR A 150 15.17 -1.56 -1.37
N HIS A 151 13.91 -1.12 -1.37
CA HIS A 151 12.76 -1.98 -1.69
C HIS A 151 12.92 -2.67 -3.05
N SER A 152 13.22 -1.92 -4.11
CA SER A 152 13.38 -2.50 -5.45
C SER A 152 14.52 -3.51 -5.52
N ARG A 153 15.62 -3.30 -4.80
CA ARG A 153 16.73 -4.27 -4.72
C ARG A 153 16.31 -5.54 -3.97
N VAL A 154 15.53 -5.40 -2.89
CA VAL A 154 14.96 -6.54 -2.15
C VAL A 154 13.98 -7.33 -3.01
N MET A 155 13.20 -6.67 -3.87
CA MET A 155 12.30 -7.35 -4.80
C MET A 155 13.05 -8.11 -5.91
N LEU A 156 14.17 -7.57 -6.41
CA LEU A 156 15.08 -8.34 -7.27
C LEU A 156 15.63 -9.55 -6.51
N TRP A 157 16.05 -9.39 -5.25
CA TRP A 157 16.50 -10.51 -4.42
C TRP A 157 15.41 -11.58 -4.27
N ALA A 158 14.16 -11.16 -4.04
CA ALA A 158 13.02 -12.06 -3.89
C ALA A 158 12.71 -12.83 -5.18
N ALA A 159 12.88 -12.21 -6.35
CA ALA A 159 12.76 -12.89 -7.63
C ALA A 159 13.72 -14.08 -7.75
N PHE A 160 15.00 -13.88 -7.40
CA PHE A 160 16.00 -14.96 -7.42
C PHE A 160 15.78 -15.97 -6.30
N ASP A 161 15.28 -15.54 -5.14
CA ASP A 161 14.88 -16.43 -4.05
C ASP A 161 13.78 -17.40 -4.48
N ARG A 162 12.68 -16.91 -5.04
CA ARG A 162 11.59 -17.76 -5.56
C ARG A 162 12.06 -18.68 -6.67
N ALA A 163 12.97 -18.21 -7.53
CA ALA A 163 13.56 -19.05 -8.56
C ALA A 163 14.45 -20.18 -8.01
N ILE A 164 15.03 -20.02 -6.82
CA ILE A 164 15.77 -21.07 -6.13
C ILE A 164 14.78 -22.06 -5.50
N CYS A 165 13.74 -21.56 -4.81
CA CYS A 165 12.68 -22.38 -4.24
C CYS A 165 12.01 -23.28 -5.29
N ALA A 166 11.67 -22.73 -6.46
CA ALA A 166 11.05 -23.48 -7.55
C ALA A 166 11.91 -24.68 -8.01
N VAL A 167 13.24 -24.53 -8.04
CA VAL A 167 14.14 -25.63 -8.45
C VAL A 167 14.31 -26.67 -7.34
N GLU A 168 14.45 -26.21 -6.09
CA GLU A 168 14.80 -27.09 -4.97
C GLU A 168 13.60 -27.80 -4.36
N SER A 169 12.44 -27.16 -4.37
CA SER A 169 11.23 -27.62 -3.67
C SER A 169 10.14 -28.06 -4.62
N ASP A 170 10.05 -27.45 -5.82
CA ASP A 170 8.92 -27.66 -6.73
C ASP A 170 9.27 -28.46 -7.99
N GLY A 171 10.54 -28.88 -8.13
CA GLY A 171 11.00 -29.75 -9.22
C GLY A 171 11.17 -29.05 -10.57
N CYS A 172 11.24 -27.72 -10.60
CA CYS A 172 11.56 -26.97 -11.82
C CYS A 172 13.05 -27.11 -12.19
N ASP A 173 13.37 -27.02 -13.48
CA ASP A 173 14.77 -27.06 -13.95
C ASP A 173 15.40 -25.67 -14.03
N GLY A 174 16.70 -25.54 -13.70
CA GLY A 174 17.43 -24.30 -13.92
C GLY A 174 18.80 -24.23 -13.23
N PRO A 175 19.62 -23.20 -13.54
CA PRO A 175 20.96 -23.07 -12.97
C PRO A 175 20.92 -22.52 -11.53
N VAL A 176 20.52 -23.37 -10.57
CA VAL A 176 20.30 -22.97 -9.16
C VAL A 176 21.53 -22.33 -8.50
N GLU A 177 22.74 -22.85 -8.76
CA GLU A 177 23.98 -22.30 -8.19
C GLU A 177 24.25 -20.87 -8.66
N ARG A 178 23.96 -20.56 -9.94
CA ARG A 178 24.10 -19.20 -10.46
C ARG A 178 23.09 -18.25 -9.80
N ARG A 179 21.86 -18.72 -9.57
CA ARG A 179 20.83 -17.92 -8.88
C ARG A 179 21.19 -17.66 -7.43
N ARG A 180 21.77 -18.65 -6.73
CA ARG A 180 22.28 -18.51 -5.35
C ARG A 180 23.38 -17.44 -5.28
N ASP A 181 24.33 -17.46 -6.22
CA ASP A 181 25.39 -16.44 -6.30
C ASP A 181 24.80 -15.03 -6.52
N ILE A 182 23.87 -14.87 -7.47
CA ILE A 182 23.20 -13.58 -7.71
C ILE A 182 22.45 -13.10 -6.46
N ARG A 183 21.64 -13.96 -5.84
CA ARG A 183 20.89 -13.64 -4.61
C ARG A 183 21.82 -13.22 -3.48
N ALA A 184 22.94 -13.92 -3.29
CA ALA A 184 23.92 -13.60 -2.25
C ALA A 184 24.58 -12.24 -2.49
N ARG A 185 24.99 -11.93 -3.74
CA ARG A 185 25.54 -10.62 -4.10
C ARG A 185 24.53 -9.48 -3.94
N LEU A 186 23.26 -9.73 -4.27
CA LEU A 186 22.20 -8.75 -4.03
C LEU A 186 22.05 -8.47 -2.53
N ALA A 187 22.01 -9.52 -1.70
CA ALA A 187 21.93 -9.36 -0.25
C ALA A 187 23.11 -8.55 0.30
N GLU A 188 24.35 -8.88 -0.09
CA GLU A 188 25.54 -8.12 0.31
C GLU A 188 25.42 -6.63 -0.03
N ARG A 189 24.93 -6.30 -1.23
CA ARG A 189 24.76 -4.90 -1.67
C ARG A 189 23.62 -4.20 -0.96
N ILE A 190 22.51 -4.89 -0.70
CA ILE A 190 21.39 -4.35 0.09
C ILE A 190 21.85 -4.05 1.51
N GLU A 191 22.62 -4.94 2.13
CA GLU A 191 23.17 -4.70 3.48
C GLU A 191 24.19 -3.57 3.51
N HIS A 192 24.99 -3.42 2.45
CA HIS A 192 26.00 -2.35 2.40
C HIS A 192 25.42 -0.97 2.09
N GLY A 193 24.49 -0.88 1.14
CA GLY A 193 23.97 0.41 0.65
C GLY A 193 22.57 0.77 1.15
N GLY A 194 21.77 -0.24 1.52
CA GLY A 194 20.38 -0.07 1.94
C GLY A 194 20.16 -0.03 3.45
N PHE A 195 21.14 -0.43 4.26
CA PHE A 195 21.09 -0.36 5.73
C PHE A 195 22.11 0.64 6.26
N ASP A 196 21.66 1.61 7.04
CA ASP A 196 22.51 2.58 7.72
C ASP A 196 22.68 2.19 9.20
N PRO A 197 23.88 1.77 9.63
CA PRO A 197 24.14 1.33 10.99
C PRO A 197 24.20 2.49 12.00
N GLU A 198 24.40 3.74 11.58
CA GLU A 198 24.44 4.90 12.47
C GLU A 198 23.04 5.26 12.96
N ILE A 199 22.04 5.19 12.07
CA ILE A 199 20.63 5.37 12.45
C ILE A 199 19.92 4.06 12.80
N GLY A 200 20.55 2.92 12.54
CA GLY A 200 20.02 1.59 12.85
C GLY A 200 18.76 1.22 12.05
N SER A 201 18.71 1.61 10.77
CA SER A 201 17.52 1.49 9.91
C SER A 201 17.91 1.18 8.47
N TYR A 202 17.05 0.44 7.76
CA TYR A 202 17.07 0.48 6.30
C TYR A 202 16.62 1.87 5.83
N VAL A 203 17.17 2.31 4.71
CA VAL A 203 16.91 3.63 4.11
C VAL A 203 16.21 3.49 2.77
N GLN A 204 15.59 4.56 2.28
CA GLN A 204 14.77 4.56 1.07
C GLN A 204 15.57 4.14 -0.17
N PHE A 205 16.75 4.71 -0.34
CA PHE A 205 17.69 4.40 -1.43
C PHE A 205 19.13 4.58 -0.97
N GLU A 206 20.08 3.98 -1.69
CA GLU A 206 21.49 4.05 -1.36
C GLU A 206 22.02 5.49 -1.23
N GLY A 207 22.61 5.81 -0.07
CA GLY A 207 23.21 7.12 0.21
C GLY A 207 22.28 8.17 0.85
N THR A 208 21.03 7.82 1.15
CA THR A 208 20.12 8.68 1.95
C THR A 208 20.07 8.25 3.41
N THR A 209 19.54 9.13 4.27
CA THR A 209 19.17 8.82 5.67
C THR A 209 17.64 8.81 5.88
N GLU A 210 16.90 9.01 4.80
CA GLU A 210 15.44 8.94 4.77
C GLU A 210 14.94 7.50 4.73
N VAL A 211 13.78 7.26 5.32
CA VAL A 211 13.08 5.97 5.25
C VAL A 211 11.87 6.05 4.32
N ASP A 212 11.36 4.88 3.96
CA ASP A 212 10.20 4.71 3.10
C ASP A 212 9.27 3.63 3.68
N ALA A 213 7.96 3.84 3.63
CA ALA A 213 6.99 2.86 4.09
C ALA A 213 7.02 1.54 3.29
N ALA A 214 7.53 1.56 2.05
CA ALA A 214 7.78 0.36 1.26
C ALA A 214 8.77 -0.60 1.95
N LEU A 215 9.61 -0.11 2.88
CA LEU A 215 10.52 -0.96 3.64
C LEU A 215 9.79 -1.96 4.56
N LEU A 216 8.50 -1.73 4.87
CA LEU A 216 7.66 -2.68 5.61
C LEU A 216 7.40 -3.97 4.81
N GLN A 217 7.68 -4.01 3.51
CA GLN A 217 7.57 -5.22 2.68
C GLN A 217 8.77 -6.17 2.79
N LEU A 218 9.92 -5.72 3.32
CA LEU A 218 11.11 -6.57 3.48
C LEU A 218 10.80 -7.91 4.19
N PRO A 219 10.14 -7.90 5.37
CA PRO A 219 9.82 -9.15 6.04
C PRO A 219 8.74 -9.96 5.32
N HIS A 220 7.80 -9.28 4.65
CA HIS A 220 6.73 -9.95 3.90
C HIS A 220 7.27 -10.86 2.79
N VAL A 221 8.27 -10.39 2.05
CA VAL A 221 8.89 -11.19 0.98
C VAL A 221 9.92 -12.21 1.50
N GLY A 222 10.12 -12.24 2.82
CA GLY A 222 11.03 -13.16 3.50
C GLY A 222 12.49 -12.71 3.52
N TYR A 223 12.78 -11.43 3.26
CA TYR A 223 14.14 -10.91 3.35
C TYR A 223 14.64 -10.87 4.80
N LEU A 224 13.73 -10.54 5.74
CA LEU A 224 13.98 -10.48 7.17
C LEU A 224 12.85 -11.15 7.95
N ALA A 225 13.12 -11.53 9.20
CA ALA A 225 12.04 -11.79 10.14
C ALA A 225 11.42 -10.46 10.61
N HIS A 226 10.14 -10.46 10.95
CA HIS A 226 9.46 -9.27 11.49
C HIS A 226 10.10 -8.78 12.81
N GLU A 227 10.72 -9.68 13.56
CA GLU A 227 11.41 -9.41 14.83
C GLU A 227 12.91 -9.18 14.69
N ASP A 228 13.47 -9.20 13.47
CA ASP A 228 14.88 -8.88 13.25
C ASP A 228 15.18 -7.47 13.78
N SER A 229 16.27 -7.31 14.54
CA SER A 229 16.62 -6.03 15.16
C SER A 229 16.78 -4.90 14.14
N ARG A 230 17.24 -5.19 12.92
CA ARG A 230 17.34 -4.22 11.83
C ARG A 230 15.96 -3.79 11.33
N MET A 231 15.03 -4.74 11.23
CA MET A 231 13.65 -4.45 10.86
C MET A 231 12.96 -3.63 11.96
N LEU A 232 13.09 -4.02 13.23
CA LEU A 232 12.53 -3.27 14.35
C LEU A 232 13.07 -1.84 14.44
N GLY A 233 14.37 -1.63 14.20
CA GLY A 233 14.97 -0.30 14.09
C GLY A 233 14.38 0.51 12.94
N THR A 234 14.14 -0.13 11.80
CA THR A 234 13.49 0.48 10.63
C THR A 234 12.05 0.89 10.92
N VAL A 235 11.28 0.04 11.60
CA VAL A 235 9.90 0.35 12.03
C VAL A 235 9.90 1.55 12.98
N ALA A 236 10.78 1.56 13.98
CA ALA A 236 10.88 2.67 14.91
C ALA A 236 11.21 3.99 14.19
N ARG A 237 12.06 3.94 13.16
CA ARG A 237 12.37 5.12 12.35
C ARG A 237 11.16 5.57 11.51
N ILE A 238 10.47 4.64 10.85
CA ILE A 238 9.22 4.92 10.10
C ILE A 238 8.16 5.55 11.01
N GLU A 239 7.95 5.02 12.21
CA GLU A 239 7.01 5.59 13.19
C GLU A 239 7.40 7.02 13.58
N GLN A 240 8.70 7.31 13.72
CA GLN A 240 9.18 8.65 14.08
C GLN A 240 9.03 9.68 12.96
N THR A 241 9.17 9.26 11.69
CA THR A 241 9.32 10.20 10.56
C THR A 241 8.14 10.23 9.60
N LEU A 242 7.40 9.12 9.48
CA LEU A 242 6.32 8.96 8.50
C LEU A 242 4.93 8.85 9.14
N LEU A 243 4.83 8.60 10.44
CA LEU A 243 3.54 8.57 11.14
C LEU A 243 3.06 10.00 11.42
N HIS A 244 1.97 10.37 10.76
CA HIS A 244 1.35 11.68 10.85
C HIS A 244 -0.13 11.51 11.21
N ASP A 245 -0.58 12.16 12.29
CA ASP A 245 -1.96 12.04 12.82
C ASP A 245 -2.48 10.59 12.94
N GLY A 246 -1.56 9.66 13.18
CA GLY A 246 -1.88 8.25 13.41
C GLY A 246 -2.03 7.40 12.14
N LEU A 247 -1.66 7.91 10.97
CA LEU A 247 -1.54 7.17 9.70
C LEU A 247 -0.14 7.39 9.08
N LEU A 248 0.29 6.47 8.21
CA LEU A 248 1.59 6.57 7.56
C LEU A 248 1.51 7.32 6.22
N ARG A 249 2.48 8.21 5.98
CA ARG A 249 2.87 8.67 4.64
C ARG A 249 3.74 7.65 3.94
N ARG A 250 3.93 7.77 2.62
CA ARG A 250 4.81 6.88 1.86
C ARG A 250 6.27 7.19 2.18
N TYR A 251 6.64 8.47 2.10
CA TYR A 251 7.97 9.00 2.39
C TYR A 251 7.86 10.51 2.69
N ARG A 252 8.96 11.17 3.10
CA ARG A 252 8.92 12.63 3.29
C ARG A 252 9.15 13.34 1.96
N THR A 253 8.19 14.15 1.52
CA THR A 253 8.26 14.92 0.27
C THR A 253 9.05 16.24 0.38
N GLU A 254 9.37 16.68 1.60
CA GLU A 254 10.19 17.89 1.85
C GLU A 254 11.66 17.72 1.44
N ALA A 255 12.13 16.47 1.35
CA ALA A 255 13.38 16.16 0.68
C ALA A 255 13.06 16.03 -0.81
N ASP A 256 13.68 16.86 -1.65
CA ASP A 256 13.68 17.00 -3.13
C ASP A 256 13.51 15.72 -4.01
N VAL A 257 12.54 14.85 -3.72
CA VAL A 257 12.44 13.48 -4.26
C VAL A 257 11.33 13.35 -5.30
N ASP A 258 10.15 13.96 -5.09
CA ASP A 258 8.97 13.67 -5.92
C ASP A 258 8.74 14.64 -7.10
N GLY A 259 9.31 15.84 -7.03
CA GLY A 259 9.11 16.88 -8.05
C GLY A 259 7.66 17.35 -8.23
N VAL A 260 6.75 17.08 -7.28
CA VAL A 260 5.33 17.45 -7.35
C VAL A 260 5.00 18.52 -6.30
N PRO A 261 4.43 19.68 -6.69
CA PRO A 261 4.01 20.69 -5.72
C PRO A 261 2.82 20.23 -4.88
N GLY A 262 2.99 20.11 -3.56
CA GLY A 262 1.92 19.81 -2.60
C GLY A 262 2.39 18.98 -1.41
N GLY A 263 1.69 19.04 -0.28
CA GLY A 263 1.92 18.10 0.82
C GLY A 263 1.34 16.72 0.50
N GLU A 264 2.04 15.65 0.91
CA GLU A 264 1.55 14.29 0.76
C GLU A 264 0.45 13.97 1.79
N ASN A 265 -0.64 13.34 1.35
CA ASN A 265 -1.67 12.79 2.24
C ASN A 265 -1.23 11.44 2.80
N ASP A 266 -1.86 11.01 3.90
CA ASP A 266 -1.52 9.73 4.51
C ASP A 266 -2.06 8.56 3.66
N PHE A 267 -1.23 7.54 3.46
CA PHE A 267 -1.45 6.45 2.52
C PHE A 267 -1.99 5.20 3.25
N LEU A 268 -3.16 4.74 2.84
CA LEU A 268 -3.89 3.72 3.59
C LEU A 268 -3.21 2.35 3.56
N ALA A 269 -2.68 1.94 2.39
CA ALA A 269 -1.95 0.67 2.28
C ALA A 269 -0.71 0.63 3.18
N CYS A 270 0.07 1.72 3.26
CA CYS A 270 1.23 1.82 4.14
C CYS A 270 0.85 1.64 5.60
N SER A 271 -0.26 2.25 6.01
CA SER A 271 -0.78 2.11 7.37
C SER A 271 -1.18 0.67 7.69
N PHE A 272 -1.78 -0.06 6.73
CA PHE A 272 -2.05 -1.49 6.90
C PHE A 272 -0.78 -2.36 6.93
N TRP A 273 0.25 -2.02 6.15
CA TRP A 273 1.53 -2.73 6.24
C TRP A 273 2.17 -2.56 7.63
N LEU A 274 1.98 -1.40 8.27
CA LEU A 274 2.40 -1.20 9.66
C LEU A 274 1.57 -2.04 10.64
N VAL A 275 0.26 -2.18 10.42
CA VAL A 275 -0.59 -3.09 11.21
C VAL A 275 -0.08 -4.53 11.13
N GLU A 276 0.22 -5.02 9.92
CA GLU A 276 0.79 -6.35 9.70
C GLU A 276 2.11 -6.53 10.46
N GLN A 277 3.02 -5.57 10.33
CA GLN A 277 4.29 -5.56 11.05
C GLN A 277 4.10 -5.58 12.57
N PHE A 278 3.17 -4.78 13.12
CA PHE A 278 2.87 -4.80 14.55
C PHE A 278 2.30 -6.13 15.02
N ALA A 279 1.39 -6.73 14.26
CA ALA A 279 0.81 -8.02 14.60
C ALA A 279 1.87 -9.12 14.66
N HIS A 280 2.78 -9.18 13.68
CA HIS A 280 3.86 -10.17 13.66
C HIS A 280 4.94 -9.91 14.72
N SER A 281 5.28 -8.65 14.99
CA SER A 281 6.31 -8.30 15.99
C SER A 281 5.81 -8.27 17.45
N GLY A 282 4.59 -8.77 17.71
CA GLY A 282 4.02 -8.91 19.06
C GLY A 282 3.36 -7.66 19.63
N ARG A 283 3.21 -6.59 18.83
CA ARG A 283 2.51 -5.33 19.19
C ARG A 283 1.02 -5.40 18.82
N LEU A 284 0.32 -6.44 19.28
CA LEU A 284 -1.05 -6.74 18.87
C LEU A 284 -2.06 -5.63 19.22
N ASP A 285 -1.86 -4.95 20.35
CA ASP A 285 -2.74 -3.85 20.77
C ASP A 285 -2.61 -2.65 19.82
N ASP A 286 -1.37 -2.29 19.44
CA ASP A 286 -1.09 -1.23 18.47
C ASP A 286 -1.65 -1.60 17.08
N ALA A 287 -1.47 -2.85 16.65
CA ALA A 287 -2.03 -3.36 15.41
C ALA A 287 -3.56 -3.23 15.37
N THR A 288 -4.24 -3.61 16.46
CA THR A 288 -5.70 -3.54 16.56
C THR A 288 -6.18 -2.08 16.55
N ALA A 289 -5.52 -1.21 17.32
CA ALA A 289 -5.89 0.21 17.38
C ALA A 289 -5.72 0.93 16.03
N LEU A 290 -4.62 0.64 15.32
CA LEU A 290 -4.38 1.22 13.99
C LEU A 290 -5.36 0.64 12.94
N MET A 291 -5.65 -0.67 12.97
CA MET A 291 -6.68 -1.29 12.14
C MET A 291 -8.04 -0.61 12.31
N GLU A 292 -8.50 -0.43 13.55
CA GLU A 292 -9.78 0.21 13.86
C GLU A 292 -9.82 1.67 13.37
N ARG A 293 -8.73 2.41 13.53
CA ARG A 293 -8.61 3.77 13.00
C ARG A 293 -8.76 3.80 11.48
N ILE A 294 -8.05 2.93 10.76
CA ILE A 294 -8.08 2.93 9.30
C ILE A 294 -9.48 2.56 8.79
N LEU A 295 -10.12 1.56 9.41
CA LEU A 295 -11.49 1.15 9.07
C LEU A 295 -12.53 2.24 9.32
N GLY A 296 -12.23 3.21 10.21
CA GLY A 296 -13.07 4.39 10.41
C GLY A 296 -13.18 5.31 9.19
N TYR A 297 -12.31 5.17 8.19
CA TYR A 297 -12.37 5.93 6.94
C TYR A 297 -13.11 5.21 5.80
N CYS A 298 -13.57 3.97 6.02
CA CYS A 298 -14.38 3.25 5.03
C CYS A 298 -15.62 4.07 4.66
N THR A 299 -15.95 4.08 3.37
CA THR A 299 -17.27 4.53 2.91
C THR A 299 -18.38 3.62 3.46
N ASP A 300 -19.64 4.05 3.34
CA ASP A 300 -20.81 3.23 3.70
C ASP A 300 -20.89 1.89 2.95
N LEU A 301 -20.15 1.75 1.84
CA LEU A 301 -20.02 0.52 1.06
C LEU A 301 -18.82 -0.35 1.49
N GLY A 302 -18.09 0.05 2.53
CA GLY A 302 -16.87 -0.63 2.98
C GLY A 302 -15.65 -0.38 2.08
N LEU A 303 -15.72 0.59 1.17
CA LEU A 303 -14.64 0.89 0.23
C LEU A 303 -13.66 1.91 0.82
N LEU A 304 -12.37 1.66 0.57
CA LEU A 304 -11.24 2.53 0.91
C LEU A 304 -10.62 3.17 -0.34
N ALA A 305 -10.08 4.37 -0.16
CA ALA A 305 -9.29 5.05 -1.18
C ALA A 305 -7.81 4.73 -1.07
N GLU A 306 -7.02 5.42 -1.87
CA GLU A 306 -5.56 5.42 -1.78
C GLU A 306 -5.05 6.18 -0.56
N GLN A 307 -5.61 7.36 -0.32
CA GLN A 307 -5.13 8.31 0.67
C GLN A 307 -6.27 8.85 1.55
N VAL A 308 -5.89 9.43 2.69
CA VAL A 308 -6.77 10.24 3.56
C VAL A 308 -6.13 11.60 3.78
N GLY A 309 -6.90 12.66 3.55
CA GLY A 309 -6.45 14.02 3.81
C GLY A 309 -6.23 14.26 5.32
N PRO A 310 -5.02 14.61 5.77
CA PRO A 310 -4.63 14.59 7.19
C PRO A 310 -5.53 15.44 8.10
N HIS A 311 -5.98 16.59 7.59
CA HIS A 311 -6.79 17.53 8.37
C HIS A 311 -8.30 17.38 8.15
N THR A 312 -8.70 16.74 7.06
CA THR A 312 -10.10 16.68 6.64
C THR A 312 -10.74 15.33 6.92
N GLY A 313 -9.93 14.28 7.10
CA GLY A 313 -10.40 12.89 7.18
C GLY A 313 -11.06 12.40 5.90
N ARG A 314 -10.94 13.14 4.79
CA ARG A 314 -11.56 12.80 3.52
C ARG A 314 -10.69 11.83 2.74
N LEU A 315 -11.32 10.79 2.21
CA LEU A 315 -10.72 9.93 1.21
C LEU A 315 -10.26 10.75 -0.01
N ALA A 316 -9.07 10.43 -0.52
CA ALA A 316 -8.42 11.10 -1.64
C ALA A 316 -7.65 10.09 -2.52
N GLY A 317 -7.31 10.52 -3.73
CA GLY A 317 -6.66 9.66 -4.72
C GLY A 317 -7.62 8.63 -5.33
N ASN A 318 -7.05 7.54 -5.86
CA ASN A 318 -7.83 6.48 -6.49
C ASN A 318 -8.87 5.90 -5.51
N THR A 319 -10.12 5.75 -5.94
CA THR A 319 -11.21 5.20 -5.10
C THR A 319 -12.19 4.38 -5.95
N SER A 320 -12.48 3.12 -5.64
CA SER A 320 -11.83 2.27 -4.61
C SER A 320 -10.44 1.83 -5.05
N GLN A 321 -9.45 1.87 -4.15
CA GLN A 321 -8.07 1.50 -4.49
C GLN A 321 -7.76 0.05 -4.09
N ALA A 322 -7.35 -0.78 -5.05
CA ALA A 322 -7.17 -2.22 -4.85
C ALA A 322 -6.07 -2.55 -3.83
N LEU A 323 -4.95 -1.80 -3.84
CA LEU A 323 -3.81 -2.05 -2.95
C LEU A 323 -4.17 -1.88 -1.46
N SER A 324 -5.00 -0.90 -1.11
CA SER A 324 -5.49 -0.63 0.25
C SER A 324 -6.36 -1.78 0.73
N HIS A 325 -7.18 -2.37 -0.14
CA HIS A 325 -8.01 -3.52 0.21
C HIS A 325 -7.18 -4.79 0.33
N LEU A 326 -6.18 -4.98 -0.53
CA LEU A 326 -5.25 -6.11 -0.40
C LEU A 326 -4.45 -6.02 0.91
N ALA A 327 -3.95 -4.83 1.23
CA ALA A 327 -3.23 -4.57 2.48
C ALA A 327 -4.14 -4.76 3.70
N LEU A 328 -5.41 -4.35 3.63
CA LEU A 328 -6.41 -4.62 4.67
C LEU A 328 -6.56 -6.13 4.94
N VAL A 329 -6.73 -6.94 3.89
CA VAL A 329 -6.90 -8.39 4.03
C VAL A 329 -5.67 -9.01 4.70
N ARG A 330 -4.47 -8.61 4.28
CA ARG A 330 -3.22 -9.07 4.89
C ARG A 330 -3.10 -8.68 6.36
N ALA A 331 -3.37 -7.42 6.68
CA ALA A 331 -3.34 -6.92 8.05
C ALA A 331 -4.35 -7.65 8.95
N ALA A 332 -5.54 -7.96 8.43
CA ALA A 332 -6.56 -8.72 9.15
C ALA A 332 -6.11 -10.17 9.43
N ASP A 333 -5.50 -10.83 8.43
CA ASP A 333 -4.95 -12.17 8.58
C ASP A 333 -3.81 -12.20 9.62
N ALA A 334 -2.91 -11.22 9.58
CA ALA A 334 -1.82 -11.09 10.55
C ALA A 334 -2.33 -10.94 11.99
N ILE A 335 -3.34 -10.09 12.22
CA ILE A 335 -4.00 -9.94 13.53
C ILE A 335 -4.66 -11.26 13.97
N ALA A 336 -5.37 -11.93 13.06
CA ALA A 336 -6.04 -13.19 13.36
C ALA A 336 -5.03 -14.28 13.77
N HIS A 337 -3.92 -14.38 13.04
CA HIS A 337 -2.82 -15.28 13.33
C HIS A 337 -2.20 -14.99 14.70
N ALA A 338 -1.84 -13.73 14.99
CA ALA A 338 -1.27 -13.31 16.26
C ALA A 338 -2.19 -13.58 17.47
N ARG A 339 -3.51 -13.41 17.30
CA ARG A 339 -4.50 -13.79 18.33
C ARG A 339 -4.54 -15.29 18.56
N GLY A 340 -4.46 -16.08 17.49
CA GLY A 340 -4.43 -17.55 17.55
C GLY A 340 -3.23 -18.06 18.34
N THR A 341 -2.03 -17.55 18.04
CA THR A 341 -0.78 -17.94 18.71
C THR A 341 -0.79 -17.53 20.19
N ALA A 342 -1.25 -16.31 20.51
CA ALA A 342 -1.38 -15.85 21.89
C ALA A 342 -2.34 -16.73 22.72
N ALA A 343 -3.49 -17.11 22.14
CA ALA A 343 -4.46 -17.99 22.80
C ALA A 343 -3.92 -19.41 23.03
N GLU A 344 -3.11 -19.94 22.12
CA GLU A 344 -2.44 -21.23 22.31
C GLU A 344 -1.35 -21.17 23.39
N GLY A 345 -0.55 -20.10 23.41
CA GLY A 345 0.44 -19.85 24.45
C GLY A 345 -0.16 -19.79 25.85
N ALA A 346 -1.28 -19.08 26.01
CA ALA A 346 -2.02 -18.99 27.27
C ALA A 346 -2.53 -20.37 27.74
N ARG A 347 -3.08 -21.19 26.82
CA ARG A 347 -3.51 -22.57 27.12
C ARG A 347 -2.35 -23.46 27.57
N ARG A 348 -1.20 -23.39 26.90
CA ARG A 348 0.01 -24.15 27.27
C ARG A 348 0.56 -23.72 28.63
N SER A 349 0.53 -22.42 28.94
CA SER A 349 0.93 -21.88 30.25
C SER A 349 0.01 -22.36 31.38
N ALA A 350 -1.30 -22.28 31.19
CA ALA A 350 -2.29 -22.79 32.15
C ALA A 350 -2.18 -24.31 32.37
N ALA A 351 -1.89 -25.09 31.32
CA ALA A 351 -1.64 -26.53 31.45
C ALA A 351 -0.34 -26.86 32.21
N ARG A 352 0.69 -25.99 32.11
CA ARG A 352 1.94 -26.12 32.87
C ARG A 352 1.77 -25.78 34.34
N SER A 353 1.00 -24.73 34.67
CA SER A 353 0.73 -24.34 36.06
C SER A 353 -0.21 -25.30 36.79
N ALA A 354 -1.05 -26.05 36.05
CA ALA A 354 -1.94 -27.07 36.59
C ALA A 354 -1.27 -28.44 36.86
N ARG A 355 0.02 -28.64 36.53
CA ARG A 355 0.74 -29.88 36.89
C ARG A 355 1.10 -29.87 38.38
N PRO A 356 0.72 -30.89 39.17
CA PRO A 356 1.08 -30.93 40.59
C PRO A 356 2.59 -31.01 40.74
N SER A 357 3.16 -30.16 41.60
CA SER A 357 4.54 -30.29 42.07
C SER A 357 4.73 -31.67 42.68
N ALA A 358 5.51 -32.53 42.01
CA ALA A 358 5.94 -33.79 42.58
C ALA A 358 6.87 -33.47 43.76
N ALA A 359 6.27 -33.39 44.96
CA ALA A 359 7.00 -33.23 46.20
C ALA A 359 8.05 -34.32 46.31
N ARG A 360 9.32 -33.91 46.46
CA ARG A 360 10.45 -34.75 46.88
C ARG A 360 10.04 -35.52 48.14
N SER A 361 9.70 -36.80 48.00
CA SER A 361 9.51 -37.68 49.13
C SER A 361 10.88 -38.02 49.73
N ALA A 362 11.07 -37.59 50.97
CA ALA A 362 12.25 -37.92 51.77
C ALA A 362 12.32 -39.45 51.97
N ARG A 363 13.47 -40.05 51.61
CA ARG A 363 13.78 -41.44 51.97
C ARG A 363 13.96 -41.55 53.48
N PRO A 364 13.31 -42.49 54.17
CA PRO A 364 13.64 -42.76 55.56
C PRO A 364 14.94 -43.58 55.64
N SER A 365 15.81 -43.13 56.54
CA SER A 365 17.03 -43.80 56.99
C SER A 365 16.71 -45.17 57.59
N ALA A 366 17.28 -46.23 57.02
CA ALA A 366 17.21 -47.58 57.58
C ALA A 366 18.31 -47.77 58.63
N ALA A 367 17.89 -47.84 59.89
CA ALA A 367 18.74 -48.21 61.01
C ALA A 367 19.04 -49.72 61.02
N ARG A 368 20.30 -50.04 61.35
CA ARG A 368 20.83 -51.36 61.70
C ARG A 368 20.01 -52.05 62.79
N SER A 369 19.79 -53.36 62.65
CA SER A 369 19.68 -54.29 63.80
C SER A 369 19.94 -55.73 63.34
N ALA A 370 20.73 -56.43 64.14
CA ALA A 370 21.28 -57.77 63.94
C ALA A 370 20.43 -58.90 64.59
N ARG A 371 20.90 -60.15 64.39
CA ARG A 371 20.48 -61.47 64.96
C ARG A 371 19.60 -62.27 63.98
N ARG A 372 19.88 -63.54 63.65
CA ARG A 372 20.71 -64.61 64.23
C ARG A 372 21.28 -65.48 63.11
#